data_AF-A0A7Y1SX47-F1
#
_entry.id   AF-A0A7Y1SX47-F1
#
_cell.length_a   1.000
_cell.length_b   1.000
_cell.length_c   1.000
_cell.angle_alpha   90.00
_cell.angle_beta   90.00
_cell.angle_gamma   90.00
#
_symmetry.space_group_name_H-M   'P 1'
#
loop_
_entity.id
_entity.type
_entity.pdbx_description
1 polymer ?
#
loop_
_entity_poly.entity_id
_entity_poly.type
_entity_poly.pdbx_seq_one_letter_code
_entity_poly.pdbx_strand_id
1 'polypeptide(L)'
;MNFTSLLERIRDSQYLIPLTIIILAIGLAIVAGTLDSSTSESPFLLIRASAAAGRTLLTTVAGAIITVAGLVFSLSAITVQLASNQYSPRVGQGIGRDRYQQLVVGIVMGTFAYAITGLAGIGPTQNNDVSADWVVTGGVVLAILAAVLIVAYTDHVTRRDKSDRRNARSPDIAEYRSSGPAA
;
A
#
# COMPACT_ATOMS: atom_id res chain seq x y z
N MET A 1 -1.71 13.12 32.28
CA MET A 1 -1.09 12.61 31.03
C MET A 1 -1.63 13.46 29.90
N ASN A 2 -0.78 14.29 29.29
CA ASN A 2 -1.21 15.38 28.42
C ASN A 2 -1.51 14.86 27.01
N PHE A 3 -2.63 15.28 26.42
CA PHE A 3 -3.10 14.84 25.10
C PHE A 3 -2.06 15.08 23.98
N THR A 4 -1.19 16.08 24.18
CA THR A 4 -0.07 16.43 23.29
C THR A 4 1.02 15.36 23.21
N SER A 5 1.35 14.68 24.32
CA SER A 5 2.37 13.62 24.30
C SER A 5 1.84 12.31 23.70
N LEU A 6 0.52 12.08 23.76
CA LEU A 6 -0.13 11.00 23.01
C LEU A 6 -0.11 11.32 21.51
N LEU A 7 -0.43 12.54 21.10
CA LEU A 7 -0.37 12.97 19.70
C LEU A 7 1.05 12.93 19.12
N GLU A 8 2.09 13.23 19.91
CA GLU A 8 3.49 13.06 19.48
C GLU A 8 3.89 11.60 19.33
N ARG A 9 3.47 10.73 20.25
CA ARG A 9 3.72 9.29 20.18
C ARG A 9 2.94 8.59 19.08
N ILE A 10 1.76 9.15 18.76
CA ILE A 10 0.93 8.75 17.62
C ILE A 10 1.58 9.26 16.32
N ARG A 11 2.08 10.51 16.27
CA ARG A 11 2.77 11.10 15.11
C ARG A 11 4.12 10.44 14.78
N ASP A 12 4.81 9.88 15.77
CA ASP A 12 6.00 9.03 15.57
C ASP A 12 5.66 7.56 15.29
N SER A 13 4.37 7.18 15.32
CA SER A 13 3.94 5.81 15.03
C SER A 13 3.86 5.57 13.52
N GLN A 14 4.62 4.58 13.06
CA GLN A 14 4.69 4.17 11.65
C GLN A 14 3.35 3.69 11.06
N TYR A 15 2.34 3.49 11.91
CA TYR A 15 1.05 2.92 11.56
C TYR A 15 -0.04 3.96 11.29
N LEU A 16 0.21 5.24 11.55
CA LEU A 16 -0.80 6.28 11.33
C LEU A 16 -1.20 6.44 9.87
N ILE A 17 -0.21 6.63 8.99
CA ILE A 17 -0.45 6.82 7.56
C ILE A 17 -1.26 5.64 6.98
N PRO A 18 -0.84 4.37 7.14
CA PRO A 18 -1.61 3.27 6.59
C PRO A 18 -3.02 3.17 7.21
N LEU A 19 -3.18 3.43 8.51
CA LEU A 19 -4.50 3.40 9.16
C LEU A 19 -5.43 4.49 8.63
N THR A 20 -4.92 5.71 8.39
CA THR A 20 -5.72 6.78 7.78
C THR A 20 -6.15 6.44 6.35
N ILE A 21 -5.27 5.81 5.55
CA ILE A 21 -5.61 5.38 4.19
C ILE A 21 -6.68 4.28 4.22
N ILE A 22 -6.60 3.33 5.16
CA ILE A 22 -7.62 2.29 5.33
C ILE A 22 -8.98 2.92 5.66
N ILE A 23 -9.03 3.85 6.63
CA ILE A 23 -10.27 4.54 7.01
C ILE A 23 -10.85 5.30 5.81
N LEU A 24 -9.99 6.01 5.07
CA LEU A 24 -10.41 6.75 3.88
C LEU A 24 -10.96 5.82 2.79
N ALA A 25 -10.34 4.67 2.58
CA ALA A 25 -10.80 3.66 1.62
C ALA A 25 -12.15 3.06 2.02
N ILE A 26 -12.37 2.77 3.31
CA ILE A 26 -13.68 2.35 3.83
C ILE A 26 -14.74 3.43 3.58
N GLY A 27 -14.41 4.70 3.89
CA GLY A 27 -15.30 5.83 3.63
C GLY A 27 -15.66 5.96 2.14
N LEU A 28 -14.67 5.83 1.26
CA LEU A 28 -14.88 5.83 -0.20
C LEU A 28 -15.79 4.69 -0.66
N ALA A 29 -15.65 3.49 -0.10
CA ALA A 29 -16.53 2.37 -0.44
C ALA A 29 -17.99 2.63 -0.05
N ILE A 30 -18.21 3.21 1.15
CA ILE A 30 -19.55 3.59 1.61
C ILE A 30 -20.15 4.65 0.70
N VAL A 31 -19.41 5.71 0.39
CA VAL A 31 -19.87 6.78 -0.51
C VAL A 31 -20.17 6.24 -1.91
N ALA A 32 -19.34 5.36 -2.45
CA ALA A 32 -19.58 4.72 -3.73
C ALA A 32 -20.89 3.91 -3.72
N GLY A 33 -21.15 3.14 -2.65
CA GLY A 33 -22.39 2.38 -2.50
C GLY A 33 -23.64 3.26 -2.38
N THR A 34 -23.54 4.42 -1.71
CA THR A 34 -24.67 5.36 -1.65
C THR A 34 -24.92 6.04 -3.00
N LEU A 35 -23.88 6.27 -3.81
CA LEU A 35 -24.03 6.78 -5.17
C LEU A 35 -24.68 5.75 -6.11
N ASP A 36 -24.32 4.47 -5.97
CA ASP A 36 -24.91 3.36 -6.74
C ASP A 36 -26.42 3.19 -6.50
N SER A 37 -26.88 3.46 -5.27
CA SER A 37 -28.30 3.37 -4.90
C SER A 37 -29.13 4.62 -5.27
N SER A 38 -28.48 5.76 -5.47
CA SER A 38 -29.16 7.05 -5.74
C SER A 38 -29.13 7.47 -7.21
N THR A 39 -28.25 6.90 -8.01
CA THR A 39 -28.02 7.30 -9.40
C THR A 39 -28.55 6.23 -10.36
N SER A 40 -29.60 6.54 -11.13
CA SER A 40 -30.15 5.63 -12.14
C SER A 40 -29.37 5.61 -13.46
N GLU A 41 -28.54 6.63 -13.71
CA GLU A 41 -27.79 6.82 -14.96
C GLU A 41 -26.29 6.95 -14.65
N SER A 42 -25.49 5.95 -15.01
CA SER A 42 -24.04 5.99 -14.83
C SER A 42 -23.33 6.72 -15.98
N PRO A 43 -22.34 7.59 -15.69
CA PRO A 43 -21.48 8.19 -16.71
C PRO A 43 -20.80 7.15 -17.60
N PHE A 44 -20.55 7.49 -18.87
CA PHE A 44 -19.88 6.60 -19.84
C PHE A 44 -18.46 6.16 -19.45
N LEU A 45 -17.85 6.83 -18.46
CA LEU A 45 -16.52 6.49 -17.93
C LEU A 45 -16.55 5.41 -16.85
N LEU A 46 -17.73 5.06 -16.32
CA LEU A 46 -17.86 4.03 -15.28
C LEU A 46 -17.97 2.64 -15.88
N ILE A 47 -17.41 1.67 -15.16
CA ILE A 47 -17.60 0.26 -15.47
C ILE A 47 -19.03 -0.11 -15.07
N ARG A 48 -19.87 -0.37 -16.07
CA ARG A 48 -21.23 -0.87 -15.82
C ARG A 48 -21.16 -2.30 -15.33
N ALA A 49 -21.65 -2.54 -14.12
CA ALA A 49 -21.62 -3.84 -13.47
C ALA A 49 -22.93 -4.08 -12.73
N SER A 50 -23.57 -5.22 -13.02
CA SER A 50 -24.65 -5.72 -12.17
C SER A 50 -24.11 -6.07 -10.78
N ALA A 51 -24.99 -6.11 -9.77
CA ALA A 51 -24.62 -6.56 -8.43
C ALA A 51 -23.87 -7.91 -8.43
N ALA A 52 -24.28 -8.86 -9.29
CA ALA A 52 -23.60 -10.16 -9.43
C ALA A 52 -22.17 -10.02 -9.98
N ALA A 53 -22.01 -9.29 -11.09
CA ALA A 53 -20.69 -9.05 -11.68
C ALA A 53 -19.78 -8.29 -10.71
N GLY A 54 -20.32 -7.29 -10.01
CA GLY A 54 -19.59 -6.52 -9.00
C GLY A 54 -19.10 -7.37 -7.83
N ARG A 55 -19.94 -8.27 -7.30
CA ARG A 55 -19.51 -9.23 -6.27
C ARG A 55 -18.35 -10.09 -6.76
N THR A 56 -18.44 -10.63 -7.98
CA THR A 56 -17.37 -11.46 -8.56
C THR A 56 -16.06 -10.68 -8.71
N LEU A 57 -16.13 -9.43 -9.18
CA LEU A 57 -14.94 -8.59 -9.33
C LEU A 57 -14.32 -8.22 -7.98
N LEU A 58 -15.13 -7.77 -7.01
CA LEU A 58 -14.64 -7.39 -5.68
C LEU A 58 -14.09 -8.59 -4.90
N THR A 59 -14.70 -9.77 -5.00
CA THR A 59 -14.16 -11.00 -4.41
C THR A 59 -12.84 -11.41 -5.05
N THR A 60 -12.72 -11.27 -6.38
CA THR A 60 -11.45 -11.51 -7.09
C THR A 60 -10.36 -10.54 -6.64
N VAL A 61 -10.68 -9.24 -6.51
CA VAL A 61 -9.76 -8.21 -6.00
C VAL A 61 -9.36 -8.51 -4.55
N ALA A 62 -10.32 -8.81 -3.67
CA ALA A 62 -10.05 -9.16 -2.28
C ALA A 62 -9.14 -10.40 -2.17
N GLY A 63 -9.37 -11.42 -3.00
CA GLY A 63 -8.55 -12.62 -3.11
C GLY A 63 -7.14 -12.34 -3.62
N ALA A 64 -6.98 -11.45 -4.61
CA ALA A 64 -5.66 -11.03 -5.06
C ALA A 64 -4.92 -10.27 -3.94
N ILE A 65 -5.57 -9.31 -3.29
CA ILE A 65 -4.93 -8.48 -2.27
C ILE A 65 -4.57 -9.28 -1.01
N ILE A 66 -5.37 -10.27 -0.59
CA ILE A 66 -5.00 -11.09 0.58
C ILE A 66 -3.71 -11.88 0.34
N THR A 67 -3.48 -12.36 -0.89
CA THR A 67 -2.22 -13.02 -1.25
C THR A 67 -1.04 -12.05 -1.20
N VAL A 68 -1.20 -10.84 -1.76
CA VAL A 68 -0.18 -9.78 -1.72
C VAL A 68 0.11 -9.35 -0.28
N ALA A 69 -0.91 -9.19 0.55
CA ALA A 69 -0.76 -8.85 1.96
C ALA A 69 0.03 -9.94 2.71
N GLY A 70 -0.25 -11.22 2.44
CA GLY A 70 0.53 -12.35 2.94
C GLY A 70 2.01 -12.25 2.55
N LEU A 71 2.29 -11.98 1.27
CA LEU A 71 3.67 -11.80 0.79
C LEU A 71 4.40 -10.64 1.47
N VAL A 72 3.72 -9.49 1.62
CA VAL A 72 4.29 -8.31 2.30
C VAL A 72 4.56 -8.61 3.78
N PHE A 73 3.66 -9.31 4.46
CA PHE A 73 3.87 -9.73 5.85
C PHE A 73 5.08 -10.68 5.98
N SER A 74 5.19 -11.67 5.10
CA SER A 74 6.34 -12.58 5.05
C SER A 74 7.65 -11.82 4.79
N LEU A 75 7.67 -10.90 3.82
CA LEU A 75 8.87 -10.11 3.49
C LEU A 75 9.25 -9.15 4.62
N SER A 76 8.28 -8.58 5.30
CA SER A 76 8.50 -7.73 6.48
C SER A 76 9.12 -8.54 7.62
N ALA A 77 8.62 -9.75 7.88
CA ALA A 77 9.19 -10.65 8.88
C ALA A 77 10.64 -11.03 8.54
N ILE A 78 10.94 -11.35 7.28
CA ILE A 78 12.31 -11.63 6.80
C ILE A 78 13.22 -10.41 7.02
N THR A 79 12.73 -9.20 6.74
CA THR A 79 13.50 -7.96 6.92
C THR A 79 13.84 -7.74 8.40
N VAL A 80 12.87 -7.97 9.30
CA VAL A 80 13.10 -7.89 10.76
C VAL A 80 14.10 -8.94 11.22
N GLN A 81 14.01 -10.17 10.71
CA GLN A 81 14.97 -11.23 11.01
C GLN A 81 16.38 -10.86 10.54
N LEU A 82 16.52 -10.34 9.32
CA LEU A 82 17.82 -9.94 8.76
C LEU A 82 18.43 -8.78 9.54
N ALA A 83 17.63 -7.78 9.90
CA ALA A 83 18.06 -6.66 10.74
C ALA A 83 18.60 -7.15 12.10
N SER A 84 17.91 -8.13 12.70
CA SER A 84 18.33 -8.74 13.98
C SER A 84 19.62 -9.55 13.85
N ASN A 85 19.88 -10.15 12.68
CA ASN A 85 21.06 -10.97 12.42
C ASN A 85 22.29 -10.15 11.98
N GLN A 86 22.11 -8.97 11.38
CA GLN A 86 23.21 -8.17 10.82
C GLN A 86 23.56 -6.90 11.61
N TYR A 87 22.70 -6.42 12.52
CA TYR A 87 22.96 -5.21 13.29
C TYR A 87 23.06 -5.49 14.79
N SER A 88 24.22 -5.19 15.39
CA SER A 88 24.36 -5.05 16.84
C SER A 88 23.39 -3.97 17.36
N PRO A 89 22.81 -4.08 18.58
CA PRO A 89 21.64 -3.29 19.05
C PRO A 89 21.84 -1.77 19.22
N ARG A 90 22.91 -1.18 18.67
CA ARG A 90 23.34 0.20 18.93
C ARG A 90 23.01 1.22 17.82
N VAL A 91 22.40 0.81 16.70
CA VAL A 91 21.99 1.72 15.60
C VAL A 91 20.46 1.98 15.61
N GLY A 92 19.89 2.04 16.81
CA GLY A 92 18.44 1.97 17.04
C GLY A 92 17.64 3.27 16.91
N GLN A 93 18.14 4.34 16.27
CA GLN A 93 17.43 5.64 16.28
C GLN A 93 17.14 6.28 14.91
N GLY A 94 17.41 5.62 13.78
CA GLY A 94 17.21 6.22 12.46
C GLY A 94 16.46 5.40 11.40
N ILE A 95 16.16 4.12 11.65
CA ILE A 95 15.74 3.16 10.60
C ILE A 95 14.24 3.21 10.29
N GLY A 96 13.47 4.06 11.00
CA GLY A 96 12.02 4.00 10.96
C GLY A 96 11.33 5.17 10.27
N ARG A 97 11.59 5.51 8.99
CA ARG A 97 10.87 6.65 8.40
C ARG A 97 10.74 6.75 6.89
N ASP A 98 10.59 5.64 6.15
CA ASP A 98 10.22 5.77 4.74
C ASP A 98 8.69 5.92 4.57
N ARG A 99 8.25 7.17 4.37
CA ARG A 99 6.86 7.51 4.07
C ARG A 99 6.35 6.78 2.82
N TYR A 100 7.24 6.43 1.89
CA TYR A 100 6.87 5.71 0.69
C TYR A 100 6.42 4.27 0.99
N GLN A 101 7.14 3.56 1.86
CA GLN A 101 6.75 2.21 2.29
C GLN A 101 5.40 2.23 3.02
N GLN A 102 5.18 3.24 3.87
CA GLN A 102 3.90 3.41 4.59
C GLN A 102 2.73 3.66 3.63
N LEU A 103 2.95 4.45 2.57
CA LEU A 103 1.94 4.74 1.56
C LEU A 103 1.58 3.49 0.74
N VAL A 104 2.59 2.70 0.34
CA VAL A 104 2.37 1.43 -0.38
C VAL A 104 1.55 0.46 0.48
N VAL A 105 1.96 0.24 1.74
CA VAL A 105 1.23 -0.64 2.66
C VAL A 105 -0.20 -0.14 2.90
N GLY A 106 -0.35 1.17 3.10
CA GLY A 106 -1.66 1.79 3.31
C GLY A 106 -2.59 1.61 2.13
N ILE A 107 -2.12 1.79 0.90
CA ILE A 107 -2.95 1.65 -0.30
C ILE A 107 -3.30 0.19 -0.57
N VAL A 108 -2.36 -0.74 -0.36
CA VAL A 108 -2.64 -2.19 -0.50
C VAL A 108 -3.71 -2.62 0.52
N MET A 109 -3.55 -2.28 1.79
CA MET A 109 -4.53 -2.63 2.82
C MET A 109 -5.85 -1.84 2.67
N GLY A 110 -5.79 -0.60 2.21
CA GLY A 110 -6.97 0.21 1.91
C GLY A 110 -7.77 -0.38 0.76
N THR A 111 -7.11 -0.91 -0.27
CA THR A 111 -7.77 -1.61 -1.39
C THR A 111 -8.50 -2.86 -0.89
N PHE A 112 -7.89 -3.62 0.02
CA PHE A 112 -8.55 -4.77 0.67
C PHE A 112 -9.80 -4.35 1.44
N ALA A 113 -9.66 -3.34 2.30
CA ALA A 113 -10.75 -2.82 3.11
C ALA A 113 -11.89 -2.30 2.24
N TYR A 114 -11.56 -1.54 1.19
CA TYR A 114 -12.53 -1.09 0.19
C TYR A 114 -13.29 -2.26 -0.42
N ALA A 115 -12.60 -3.31 -0.86
CA ALA A 115 -13.23 -4.46 -1.50
C ALA A 115 -14.19 -5.20 -0.57
N ILE A 116 -13.81 -5.41 0.70
CA ILE A 116 -14.70 -6.06 1.70
C ILE A 116 -15.90 -5.16 2.03
N THR A 117 -15.68 -3.86 2.24
CA THR A 117 -16.77 -2.92 2.55
C THR A 117 -17.73 -2.80 1.38
N GLY A 118 -17.23 -2.71 0.15
CA GLY A 118 -18.06 -2.69 -1.06
C GLY A 118 -18.85 -3.99 -1.20
N LEU A 119 -18.22 -5.15 -0.96
CA LEU A 119 -18.89 -6.45 -1.02
C LEU A 119 -20.01 -6.56 0.03
N ALA A 120 -19.77 -6.08 1.24
CA ALA A 120 -20.77 -6.01 2.30
C ALA A 120 -21.94 -5.10 1.92
N GLY A 121 -21.68 -3.99 1.21
CA GLY A 121 -22.69 -3.06 0.71
C GLY A 121 -23.58 -3.65 -0.39
N ILE A 122 -23.02 -4.49 -1.28
CA ILE A 122 -23.82 -5.12 -2.35
C ILE A 122 -24.79 -6.18 -1.78
N GLY A 123 -24.46 -6.80 -0.63
CA GLY A 123 -25.32 -7.76 0.09
C GLY A 123 -25.64 -9.04 -0.73
N PRO A 124 -26.01 -10.18 -0.12
CA PRO A 124 -26.32 -11.41 -0.88
C PRO A 124 -27.73 -11.40 -1.49
N THR A 125 -28.65 -10.58 -0.98
CA THR A 125 -30.08 -10.60 -1.33
C THR A 125 -30.55 -9.44 -2.20
N GLN A 126 -29.66 -8.50 -2.59
CA GLN A 126 -30.05 -7.45 -3.53
C GLN A 126 -30.37 -8.06 -4.89
N ASN A 127 -31.55 -7.71 -5.41
CA ASN A 127 -31.99 -8.02 -6.76
C ASN A 127 -30.90 -7.60 -7.76
N ASN A 128 -30.68 -8.42 -8.79
CA ASN A 128 -29.63 -8.17 -9.81
C ASN A 128 -29.85 -6.87 -10.61
N ASP A 129 -30.98 -6.19 -10.42
CA ASP A 129 -31.32 -4.89 -11.02
C ASP A 129 -30.61 -3.70 -10.36
N VAL A 130 -29.98 -3.88 -9.19
CA VAL A 130 -29.18 -2.81 -8.59
C VAL A 130 -27.81 -2.75 -9.26
N SER A 131 -27.51 -1.63 -9.90
CA SER A 131 -26.20 -1.31 -10.46
C SER A 131 -25.17 -1.12 -9.35
N ALA A 132 -23.95 -1.63 -9.56
CA ALA A 132 -22.82 -1.50 -8.63
C ALA A 132 -21.65 -0.77 -9.30
N ASP A 133 -21.95 0.20 -10.16
CA ASP A 133 -21.02 0.78 -11.12
C ASP A 133 -19.91 1.60 -10.42
N TRP A 134 -20.26 2.43 -9.44
CA TRP A 134 -19.34 3.26 -8.68
C TRP A 134 -18.44 2.41 -7.78
N VAL A 135 -19.02 1.45 -7.05
CA VAL A 135 -18.24 0.56 -6.16
C VAL A 135 -17.26 -0.29 -6.98
N VAL A 136 -17.69 -0.82 -8.12
CA VAL A 136 -16.82 -1.65 -8.97
C VAL A 136 -15.72 -0.81 -9.62
N THR A 137 -16.06 0.35 -10.16
CA THR A 137 -15.07 1.24 -10.78
C THR A 137 -14.00 1.66 -9.77
N GLY A 138 -14.41 2.07 -8.55
CA GLY A 138 -13.47 2.43 -7.49
C GLY A 138 -12.57 1.27 -7.08
N GLY A 139 -13.13 0.06 -6.95
CA GLY A 139 -12.38 -1.15 -6.62
C GLY A 139 -11.33 -1.50 -7.68
N VAL A 140 -11.68 -1.43 -8.96
CA VAL A 140 -10.75 -1.68 -10.07
C VAL A 140 -9.64 -0.64 -10.13
N VAL A 141 -9.98 0.65 -9.99
CA VAL A 141 -8.99 1.74 -9.98
C VAL A 141 -8.01 1.57 -8.83
N LEU A 142 -8.49 1.27 -7.62
CA LEU A 142 -7.65 1.02 -6.46
C LEU A 142 -6.75 -0.22 -6.65
N ALA A 143 -7.28 -1.29 -7.24
CA ALA A 143 -6.49 -2.49 -7.53
C ALA A 143 -5.35 -2.21 -8.53
N ILE A 144 -5.63 -1.46 -9.60
CA ILE A 144 -4.60 -1.04 -10.58
C ILE A 144 -3.58 -0.13 -9.90
N LEU A 145 -4.03 0.86 -9.12
CA LEU A 145 -3.15 1.76 -8.38
C LEU A 145 -2.23 0.99 -7.43
N ALA A 146 -2.77 0.04 -6.68
CA ALA A 146 -1.99 -0.82 -5.79
C ALA A 146 -0.94 -1.63 -6.56
N ALA A 147 -1.29 -2.22 -7.69
CA ALA A 147 -0.35 -2.97 -8.53
C ALA A 147 0.79 -2.07 -9.06
N VAL A 148 0.47 -0.89 -9.58
CA VAL A 148 1.47 0.08 -10.06
C VAL A 148 2.41 0.52 -8.93
N LEU A 149 1.86 0.80 -7.74
CA LEU A 149 2.66 1.21 -6.59
C LEU A 149 3.60 0.11 -6.09
N ILE A 150 3.19 -1.15 -6.15
CA ILE A 150 4.05 -2.28 -5.82
C ILE A 150 5.24 -2.34 -6.80
N VAL A 151 4.98 -2.22 -8.11
CA VAL A 151 6.05 -2.21 -9.12
C VAL A 151 6.99 -1.02 -8.91
N ALA A 152 6.44 0.17 -8.65
CA ALA A 152 7.22 1.36 -8.37
C ALA A 152 8.05 1.23 -7.07
N TYR A 153 7.50 0.55 -6.06
CA TYR A 153 8.22 0.24 -4.82
C TYR A 153 9.42 -0.66 -5.08
N THR A 154 9.26 -1.71 -5.89
CA THR A 154 10.37 -2.60 -6.26
C THR A 154 11.50 -1.84 -6.99
N ASP A 155 11.17 -0.96 -7.93
CA ASP A 155 12.18 -0.13 -8.62
C ASP A 155 12.90 0.80 -7.63
N HIS A 156 12.15 1.45 -6.74
CA HIS A 156 12.71 2.36 -5.73
C HIS A 156 13.68 1.66 -4.77
N VAL A 157 13.32 0.49 -4.26
CA VAL A 157 14.20 -0.32 -3.41
C VAL A 157 15.47 -0.72 -4.16
N THR A 158 15.32 -1.18 -5.41
CA THR A 158 16.46 -1.60 -6.25
C THR A 158 17.44 -0.45 -6.55
N ARG A 159 16.93 0.77 -6.74
CA ARG A 159 17.79 1.95 -7.01
C ARG A 159 18.60 2.38 -5.79
N ARG A 160 18.02 2.29 -4.59
CA ARG A 160 18.74 2.63 -3.34
C ARG A 160 19.92 1.72 -3.08
N ASP A 161 19.76 0.42 -3.33
CA ASP A 161 20.86 -0.55 -3.16
C ASP A 161 22.02 -0.30 -4.14
N LYS A 162 21.70 0.16 -5.36
CA LYS A 162 22.72 0.50 -6.36
C LYS A 162 23.48 1.78 -6.02
N SER A 163 22.82 2.79 -5.44
CA SER A 163 23.49 4.05 -5.07
C SER A 163 24.49 3.87 -3.93
N ASP A 164 24.13 3.09 -2.90
CA ASP A 164 25.01 2.86 -1.75
C ASP A 164 26.25 2.04 -2.11
N ARG A 165 26.09 0.99 -2.92
CA ARG A 165 27.24 0.19 -3.39
C ARG A 165 28.21 1.00 -4.25
N ARG A 166 27.70 1.95 -5.04
CA ARG A 166 28.54 2.81 -5.88
C ARG A 166 29.28 3.85 -5.04
N ASN A 167 28.65 4.38 -3.99
CA ASN A 167 29.28 5.33 -3.06
C ASN A 167 30.34 4.65 -2.17
N ALA A 168 30.04 3.47 -1.64
CA ALA A 168 30.96 2.70 -0.79
C ALA A 168 32.23 2.22 -1.51
N ARG A 169 32.20 2.11 -2.85
CA ARG A 169 33.37 1.73 -3.68
C ARG A 169 34.24 2.91 -4.10
N SER A 170 33.78 4.14 -3.87
CA SER A 170 34.50 5.37 -4.23
C SER A 170 35.75 5.70 -3.40
N PRO A 171 35.87 5.33 -2.10
CA PRO A 171 37.06 5.66 -1.30
C PRO A 171 38.30 4.88 -1.74
N ASP A 172 38.17 3.56 -1.97
CA ASP A 172 39.29 2.68 -2.34
C ASP A 172 39.98 3.10 -3.64
N ILE A 173 39.21 3.57 -4.62
CA ILE A 173 39.74 4.01 -5.91
C ILE A 173 40.46 5.36 -5.83
N ALA A 174 40.17 6.19 -4.82
CA ALA A 174 40.90 7.43 -4.57
C ALA A 174 42.25 7.16 -3.89
N GLU A 175 42.29 6.22 -2.95
CA GLU A 175 43.50 5.83 -2.21
C GLU A 175 44.48 5.02 -3.09
N TYR A 176 43.98 4.18 -3.99
CA TYR A 176 44.80 3.51 -5.02
C TYR A 176 45.39 4.49 -6.05
N ARG A 177 44.67 5.58 -6.35
CA ARG A 177 45.16 6.62 -7.28
C ARG A 177 46.26 7.49 -6.66
N SER A 178 46.24 7.71 -5.35
CA SER A 178 47.27 8.49 -4.64
C SER A 178 48.54 7.69 -4.31
N SER A 179 48.48 6.36 -4.39
CA SER A 179 49.62 5.45 -4.11
C SER A 179 50.31 4.92 -5.38
N GLY A 180 49.88 5.37 -6.56
CA GLY A 180 50.60 5.09 -7.81
C GLY A 180 52.01 5.69 -7.78
N PRO A 181 53.01 5.01 -8.38
CA PRO A 181 54.41 5.45 -8.32
C PRO A 181 54.53 6.88 -8.85
N ALA A 182 55.03 7.78 -8.01
CA ALA A 182 55.45 9.11 -8.43
C ALA A 182 56.51 8.93 -9.53
N ALA A 183 56.12 9.21 -10.77
CA ALA A 183 57.01 9.25 -11.91
C ALA A 183 57.94 10.47 -11.82
#